data_AF-Q6MLH2-F1
#
_entry.id   AF-Q6MLH2-F1
#
_cell.length_a   1.000
_cell.length_b   1.000
_cell.length_c   1.000
_cell.angle_alpha   90.00
_cell.angle_beta   90.00
_cell.angle_gamma   90.00
#
_symmetry.space_group_name_H-M   'P 1'
#
loop_
_entity.id
_entity.type
_entity.pdbx_description
1 polymer ?
#
loop_
_entity_poly.entity_id
_entity_poly.type
_entity_poly.pdbx_seq_one_letter_code
_entity_poly.pdbx_strand_id
1 'polypeptide(L)'
;MKFKWKIALWIVIVAGLLLGLRYCYYGSLLGTCVYTEEIQAVPAQFSSAKVRLIRPAAVLRGIDKEYQCLAEMGAITNKIVEAKHASHYRYQIENLQTETVDAGSNLDFEIVKMIAVTKHGIKTLDSGSGPIEHLILKDQHGNLYEVATVSLGLNAGDEYLKAITSDGQEIFLNPEAF
;
A
#
# COMPACT_ATOMS: atom_id res chain seq x y z
N MET A 1 -20.89 20.29 47.42
CA MET A 1 -19.61 19.68 46.98
C MET A 1 -19.74 18.27 46.39
N LYS A 2 -20.49 17.35 47.01
CA LYS A 2 -20.62 15.94 46.57
C LYS A 2 -21.21 15.71 45.16
N PHE A 3 -22.13 16.58 44.71
CA PHE A 3 -22.78 16.44 43.39
C PHE A 3 -21.84 16.77 42.21
N LYS A 4 -21.00 17.80 42.36
CA LYS A 4 -20.01 18.19 41.35
C LYS A 4 -18.94 17.11 41.13
N TRP A 5 -18.54 16.40 42.19
CA TRP A 5 -17.59 15.28 42.09
C TRP A 5 -18.19 14.06 41.37
N LYS A 6 -19.47 13.75 41.59
CA LYS A 6 -20.16 12.69 40.84
C LYS A 6 -20.25 12.99 39.34
N ILE A 7 -20.56 14.24 38.98
CA ILE A 7 -20.59 14.67 37.57
C ILE A 7 -19.19 14.59 36.96
N ALA A 8 -18.17 15.10 37.65
CA ALA A 8 -16.79 15.02 37.19
C ALA A 8 -16.34 13.56 36.98
N LEU A 9 -16.67 12.66 37.91
CA LEU A 9 -16.39 11.23 37.80
C LEU A 9 -17.07 10.61 36.57
N TRP A 10 -18.35 10.92 36.33
CA TRP A 10 -19.08 10.46 35.15
C TRP A 10 -18.45 10.96 33.84
N ILE A 11 -18.03 12.22 33.79
CA ILE A 11 -17.35 12.78 32.61
C ILE A 11 -16.05 12.01 32.33
N VAL A 12 -15.26 11.72 33.36
CA VAL A 12 -14.01 10.96 33.21
C VAL A 12 -14.27 9.54 32.71
N ILE A 13 -15.31 8.86 33.22
CA ILE A 13 -15.68 7.51 32.77
C ILE A 13 -16.11 7.53 31.29
N VAL A 14 -16.99 8.46 30.91
CA VAL A 14 -17.45 8.58 29.52
C VAL A 14 -16.30 8.95 28.58
N ALA A 15 -15.44 9.89 28.96
CA ALA A 15 -14.25 10.24 28.19
C ALA A 15 -13.31 9.03 28.04
N GLY A 16 -13.09 8.26 29.11
CA GLY A 16 -12.29 7.04 29.08
C GLY A 16 -12.86 5.98 28.14
N LEU A 17 -14.18 5.77 28.16
CA LEU A 17 -14.87 4.86 27.24
C LEU A 17 -14.74 5.30 25.78
N LEU A 18 -14.93 6.60 25.50
CA LEU A 18 -14.79 7.15 24.15
C LEU A 18 -13.35 7.02 23.62
N LEU A 19 -12.36 7.29 24.48
CA LEU A 19 -10.94 7.11 24.15
C LEU A 19 -10.61 5.63 23.91
N GLY A 20 -11.11 4.73 24.76
CA GLY A 20 -10.96 3.28 24.58
C GLY A 20 -11.56 2.78 23.27
N LEU A 21 -12.80 3.17 22.95
CA LEU A 21 -13.45 2.82 21.69
C LEU A 21 -12.68 3.35 20.47
N ARG A 22 -12.17 4.59 20.55
CA ARG A 22 -11.36 5.19 19.49
C ARG A 22 -10.07 4.39 19.27
N TYR A 23 -9.36 4.05 20.35
CA TYR A 23 -8.15 3.21 20.27
C TYR A 23 -8.46 1.83 19.68
N CYS A 24 -9.54 1.18 20.10
CA CYS A 24 -9.96 -0.10 19.54
C CYS A 24 -10.28 0.00 18.04
N TYR A 25 -10.80 1.12 17.56
CA TYR A 25 -11.17 1.28 16.15
C TYR A 25 -9.97 1.63 15.25
N TYR A 26 -9.14 2.59 15.67
CA TYR A 26 -8.05 3.14 14.84
C TYR A 26 -6.66 2.59 15.20
N GLY A 27 -6.51 1.88 16.33
CA GLY A 27 -5.20 1.59 16.92
C GLY A 27 -4.47 2.83 17.48
N SER A 28 -5.13 3.99 17.48
CA SER A 28 -4.55 5.26 17.92
C SER A 28 -5.60 6.11 18.66
N LEU A 29 -5.14 6.85 19.67
CA LEU A 29 -5.97 7.83 20.38
C LEU A 29 -6.02 9.17 19.63
N LEU A 30 -5.03 9.47 18.81
CA LEU A 30 -4.89 10.77 18.13
C LEU A 30 -5.15 10.64 16.62
N GLY A 31 -4.63 9.58 15.99
CA GLY A 31 -4.82 9.31 14.57
C GLY A 31 -6.26 8.95 14.21
N THR A 32 -6.69 9.30 13.00
CA THR A 32 -7.95 8.87 12.38
C THR A 32 -7.73 7.86 11.26
N CYS A 33 -6.48 7.44 11.03
CA CYS A 33 -6.14 6.44 10.03
C CYS A 33 -6.12 5.07 10.71
N VAL A 34 -6.79 4.10 10.09
CA VAL A 34 -6.78 2.70 10.54
C VAL A 34 -5.48 1.99 10.09
N TYR A 35 -4.73 2.63 9.19
CA TYR A 35 -3.46 2.16 8.70
C TYR A 35 -2.32 3.01 9.24
N THR A 36 -1.14 2.41 9.38
CA THR A 36 0.15 3.12 9.49
C THR A 36 1.05 2.65 8.37
N GLU A 37 2.02 3.48 8.00
CA GLU A 37 3.03 3.15 7.01
C GLU A 37 4.43 3.28 7.59
N GLU A 38 5.34 2.40 7.16
CA GLU A 38 6.76 2.43 7.49
C GLU A 38 7.57 2.37 6.19
N ILE A 39 8.46 3.34 5.99
CA ILE A 39 9.36 3.35 4.84
C ILE A 39 10.49 2.37 5.11
N GLN A 40 10.65 1.40 4.22
CA GLN A 40 11.71 0.40 4.27
C GLN A 40 12.79 0.70 3.22
N ALA A 41 14.01 0.26 3.52
CA ALA A 41 15.10 0.33 2.57
C ALA A 41 14.89 -0.68 1.44
N VAL A 42 15.16 -0.28 0.20
CA VAL A 42 15.17 -1.19 -0.94
C VAL A 42 16.40 -2.11 -0.83
N PRO A 43 16.26 -3.43 -1.04
CA PRO A 43 17.41 -4.34 -1.06
C PRO A 43 18.50 -3.84 -2.02
N ALA A 44 19.77 -3.95 -1.62
CA ALA A 44 20.89 -3.36 -2.33
C ALA A 44 20.97 -3.78 -3.81
N GLN A 45 20.63 -5.04 -4.10
CA GLN A 45 20.58 -5.60 -5.46
C GLN A 45 19.59 -4.86 -6.40
N PHE A 46 18.57 -4.19 -5.86
CA PHE A 46 17.57 -3.46 -6.64
C PHE A 46 17.72 -1.94 -6.60
N SER A 47 18.64 -1.40 -5.80
CA SER A 47 18.83 0.04 -5.60
C SER A 47 19.13 0.84 -6.87
N SER A 48 19.60 0.18 -7.94
CA SER A 48 19.85 0.78 -9.26
C SER A 48 19.27 -0.09 -10.38
N ALA A 49 18.35 -0.99 -10.04
CA ALA A 49 17.74 -1.87 -11.03
C ALA A 49 16.66 -1.14 -11.83
N LYS A 50 16.59 -1.44 -13.12
CA LYS A 50 15.47 -1.04 -13.97
C LYS A 50 14.38 -2.09 -13.91
N VAL A 51 13.16 -1.66 -13.63
CA VAL A 51 11.99 -2.54 -13.59
C VAL A 51 11.22 -2.42 -14.89
N ARG A 52 10.83 -3.58 -15.46
CA ARG A 52 10.12 -3.68 -16.74
C ARG A 52 8.95 -4.65 -16.66
N LEU A 53 7.95 -4.36 -17.48
CA LEU A 53 6.83 -5.26 -17.73
C LEU A 53 7.29 -6.45 -18.58
N ILE A 54 6.89 -7.65 -18.19
CA ILE A 54 7.09 -8.89 -18.96
C ILE A 54 5.77 -9.47 -19.47
N ARG A 55 4.65 -9.02 -18.91
CA ARG A 55 3.28 -9.42 -19.27
C ARG A 55 2.34 -8.23 -19.18
N PRO A 56 1.13 -8.32 -19.76
CA PRO A 56 0.11 -7.30 -19.60
C PRO A 56 -0.24 -7.04 -18.14
N ALA A 57 -0.13 -5.79 -17.72
CA ALA A 57 -0.56 -5.27 -16.44
C ALA A 57 -1.65 -4.20 -16.65
N ALA A 58 -2.33 -3.83 -15.58
CA ALA A 58 -3.24 -2.70 -15.56
C ALA A 58 -2.66 -1.60 -14.66
N VAL A 59 -2.56 -0.39 -15.22
CA VAL A 59 -2.39 0.84 -14.45
C VAL A 59 -3.77 1.32 -14.04
N LEU A 60 -4.01 1.35 -12.73
CA LEU A 60 -5.22 1.88 -12.13
C LEU A 60 -4.91 3.29 -11.63
N ARG A 61 -5.64 4.29 -12.12
CA ARG A 61 -5.49 5.69 -11.70
C ARG A 61 -6.69 6.14 -10.89
N GLY A 62 -6.43 6.78 -9.75
CA GLY A 62 -7.47 7.33 -8.88
C GLY A 62 -7.00 7.42 -7.43
N ILE A 63 -7.92 7.76 -6.52
CA ILE A 63 -7.62 7.89 -5.09
C ILE A 63 -7.91 6.56 -4.40
N ASP A 64 -6.89 5.91 -3.83
CA ASP A 64 -7.09 4.73 -3.01
C ASP A 64 -7.69 5.13 -1.65
N LYS A 65 -8.98 4.88 -1.47
CA LYS A 65 -9.70 5.30 -0.25
C LYS A 65 -9.20 4.61 1.02
N GLU A 66 -8.53 3.46 0.91
CA GLU A 66 -7.97 2.79 2.07
C GLU A 66 -6.73 3.53 2.60
N TYR A 67 -5.90 4.04 1.68
CA TYR A 67 -4.61 4.64 2.01
C TYR A 67 -4.60 6.17 1.96
N GLN A 68 -5.69 6.82 1.56
CA GLN A 68 -5.78 8.29 1.46
C GLN A 68 -5.39 9.07 2.73
N CYS A 69 -5.44 8.44 3.91
CA CYS A 69 -5.06 9.06 5.18
C CYS A 69 -3.58 8.92 5.53
N LEU A 70 -2.82 8.13 4.76
CA LEU A 70 -1.38 7.95 4.88
C LEU A 70 -0.64 9.04 4.11
N ALA A 71 0.54 9.44 4.57
CA ALA A 71 1.26 10.57 4.02
C ALA A 71 1.95 10.24 2.68
N GLU A 72 2.61 9.09 2.62
CA GLU A 72 3.31 8.61 1.43
C GLU A 72 2.36 7.84 0.52
N MET A 73 1.71 6.79 1.03
CA MET A 73 0.80 5.97 0.22
C MET A 73 -0.41 6.75 -0.28
N GLY A 74 -0.96 7.66 0.54
CA GLY A 74 -2.11 8.48 0.15
C GLY A 74 -1.80 9.52 -0.94
N ALA A 75 -0.52 9.80 -1.20
CA ALA A 75 -0.08 10.70 -2.26
C ALA A 75 0.10 9.99 -3.62
N ILE A 76 0.10 8.65 -3.65
CA ILE A 76 0.31 7.87 -4.88
C ILE A 76 -1.06 7.53 -5.48
N THR A 77 -1.31 8.02 -6.70
CA THR A 77 -2.59 7.85 -7.38
C THR A 77 -2.57 6.80 -8.49
N ASN A 78 -1.42 6.16 -8.73
CA ASN A 78 -1.29 5.10 -9.73
C ASN A 78 -0.94 3.78 -9.03
N LYS A 79 -1.71 2.74 -9.30
CA LYS A 79 -1.45 1.37 -8.85
C LYS A 79 -1.21 0.49 -10.07
N ILE A 80 -0.15 -0.33 -10.05
CA ILE A 80 0.06 -1.35 -11.08
C ILE A 80 -0.33 -2.70 -10.48
N VAL A 81 -1.16 -3.43 -11.22
CA VAL A 81 -1.59 -4.78 -10.87
C VAL A 81 -1.59 -5.66 -12.11
N GLU A 82 -1.58 -6.97 -11.94
CA GLU A 82 -1.81 -7.87 -13.07
C GLU A 82 -3.19 -7.58 -13.70
N ALA A 83 -3.26 -7.52 -15.04
CA ALA A 83 -4.44 -7.04 -15.75
C ALA A 83 -5.74 -7.78 -15.37
N LYS A 84 -5.65 -9.08 -15.09
CA LYS A 84 -6.81 -9.92 -14.70
C LYS A 84 -7.41 -9.54 -13.34
N HIS A 85 -6.65 -8.89 -12.47
CA HIS A 85 -7.05 -8.49 -11.12
C HIS A 85 -7.54 -7.04 -11.01
N ALA A 86 -7.48 -6.26 -12.09
CA ALA A 86 -7.89 -4.86 -12.11
C ALA A 86 -9.32 -4.63 -11.57
N SER A 87 -10.24 -5.55 -11.86
CA SER A 87 -11.65 -5.45 -11.46
C SER A 87 -11.86 -5.53 -9.94
N HIS A 88 -10.94 -6.13 -9.18
CA HIS A 88 -11.03 -6.25 -7.72
C HIS A 88 -10.98 -4.87 -7.03
N TYR A 89 -10.41 -3.86 -7.68
CA TYR A 89 -10.19 -2.53 -7.12
C TYR A 89 -11.31 -1.52 -7.41
N ARG A 90 -12.37 -1.94 -8.13
CA ARG A 90 -13.46 -1.05 -8.56
C ARG A 90 -14.10 -0.23 -7.44
N TYR A 91 -14.19 -0.80 -6.23
CA TYR A 91 -14.80 -0.14 -5.07
C TYR A 91 -13.79 0.50 -4.12
N GLN A 92 -12.49 0.20 -4.29
CA GLN A 92 -11.40 0.71 -3.47
C GLN A 92 -10.90 2.06 -4.02
N ILE A 93 -10.72 2.15 -5.33
CA ILE A 93 -10.18 3.34 -6.01
C ILE A 93 -11.34 4.26 -6.44
N GLU A 94 -11.36 5.48 -5.92
CA GLU A 94 -12.29 6.52 -6.31
C GLU A 94 -11.85 7.17 -7.64
N ASN A 95 -12.81 7.48 -8.51
CA ASN A 95 -12.59 8.00 -9.87
C ASN A 95 -11.68 7.09 -10.73
N LEU A 96 -11.81 5.77 -10.55
CA LEU A 96 -10.98 4.77 -11.21
C LEU A 96 -10.96 4.92 -12.73
N GLN A 97 -9.76 5.08 -13.27
CA GLN A 97 -9.44 4.89 -14.69
C GLN A 97 -8.49 3.71 -14.83
N THR A 98 -8.72 2.86 -15.83
CA THR A 98 -7.89 1.68 -16.07
C THR A 98 -7.24 1.79 -17.44
N GLU A 99 -5.93 1.59 -17.50
CA GLU A 99 -5.17 1.46 -18.74
C GLU A 99 -4.40 0.15 -18.71
N THR A 100 -4.51 -0.65 -19.77
CA THR A 100 -3.69 -1.85 -19.93
C THR A 100 -2.34 -1.46 -20.53
N VAL A 101 -1.27 -1.91 -19.89
CA VAL A 101 0.11 -1.69 -20.31
C VAL A 101 0.82 -3.03 -20.44
N ASP A 102 1.82 -3.11 -21.30
CA ASP A 102 2.59 -4.31 -21.58
C ASP A 102 4.06 -3.98 -21.88
N ALA A 103 4.84 -5.00 -22.25
CA ALA A 103 6.25 -4.83 -22.61
C ALA A 103 6.49 -3.89 -23.81
N GLY A 104 5.48 -3.70 -24.69
CA GLY A 104 5.56 -2.78 -25.83
C GLY A 104 5.27 -1.33 -25.46
N SER A 105 4.78 -1.07 -24.25
CA SER A 105 4.38 0.26 -23.77
C SER A 105 5.57 1.18 -23.41
N ASN A 106 6.82 0.68 -23.52
CA ASN A 106 8.06 1.43 -23.25
C ASN A 106 8.08 2.13 -21.88
N LEU A 107 7.45 1.52 -20.87
CA LEU A 107 7.52 1.98 -19.48
C LEU A 107 8.72 1.31 -18.81
N ASP A 108 9.72 2.12 -18.49
CA ASP A 108 10.86 1.73 -17.67
C ASP A 108 10.68 2.37 -16.30
N PHE A 109 10.81 1.57 -15.25
CA PHE A 109 10.64 2.02 -13.88
C PHE A 109 11.93 1.91 -13.08
N GLU A 110 12.05 2.72 -12.05
CA GLU A 110 13.06 2.60 -11.00
C GLU A 110 12.36 2.33 -9.66
N ILE A 111 12.94 1.48 -8.81
CA ILE A 111 12.43 1.29 -7.45
C ILE A 111 12.94 2.44 -6.57
N VAL A 112 12.01 3.26 -6.07
CA VAL A 112 12.36 4.43 -5.26
C VAL A 112 12.42 4.09 -3.77
N LYS A 113 11.44 3.33 -3.30
CA LYS A 113 11.32 2.95 -1.89
C LYS A 113 10.39 1.75 -1.75
N MET A 114 10.45 1.13 -0.58
CA MET A 114 9.43 0.19 -0.13
C MET A 114 8.63 0.81 1.01
N ILE A 115 7.34 0.51 1.06
CA ILE A 115 6.46 0.95 2.14
C ILE A 115 5.71 -0.25 2.68
N ALA A 116 5.88 -0.53 3.97
CA ALA A 116 5.09 -1.51 4.71
C ALA A 116 3.86 -0.83 5.30
N VAL A 117 2.67 -1.29 4.93
CA VAL A 117 1.39 -0.77 5.43
C VAL A 117 0.78 -1.77 6.41
N THR A 118 0.60 -1.33 7.65
CA THR A 118 0.00 -2.14 8.72
C THR A 118 -1.39 -1.62 9.05
N LYS A 119 -2.38 -2.51 9.01
CA LYS A 119 -3.76 -2.23 9.45
C LYS A 119 -3.88 -2.44 10.95
N HIS A 120 -4.65 -1.59 11.63
CA HIS A 120 -4.82 -1.61 13.07
C HIS A 120 -6.29 -1.74 13.52
N GLY A 121 -6.46 -1.94 14.82
CA GLY A 121 -7.76 -1.94 15.48
C GLY A 121 -8.62 -3.17 15.18
N ILE A 122 -9.89 -3.11 15.53
CA ILE A 122 -10.84 -4.23 15.43
C ILE A 122 -11.04 -4.73 13.99
N LYS A 123 -10.69 -3.91 12.99
CA LYS A 123 -10.77 -4.28 11.57
C LYS A 123 -9.67 -5.27 11.12
N THR A 124 -8.70 -5.60 11.98
CA THR A 124 -7.70 -6.65 11.70
C THR A 124 -8.21 -8.06 11.99
N LEU A 125 -9.35 -8.23 12.66
CA LEU A 125 -9.88 -9.55 13.00
C LEU A 125 -10.18 -10.42 11.76
N ASP A 126 -10.52 -9.78 10.64
CA ASP A 126 -10.85 -10.47 9.38
C ASP A 126 -9.71 -10.47 8.34
N SER A 127 -8.62 -9.74 8.61
CA SER A 127 -7.52 -9.54 7.65
C SER A 127 -6.20 -9.74 8.38
N GLY A 128 -5.48 -10.81 8.03
CA GLY A 128 -4.27 -11.28 8.71
C GLY A 128 -3.33 -10.16 9.17
N SER A 129 -2.67 -10.37 10.30
CA SER A 129 -1.98 -9.33 11.09
C SER A 129 -0.64 -8.86 10.54
N GLY A 130 -0.36 -9.09 9.26
CA GLY A 130 0.93 -8.75 8.65
C GLY A 130 0.92 -7.36 8.01
N PRO A 131 2.05 -6.63 8.03
CA PRO A 131 2.22 -5.52 7.10
C PRO A 131 2.09 -6.05 5.66
N ILE A 132 1.41 -5.30 4.81
CA ILE A 132 1.47 -5.51 3.37
C ILE A 132 2.58 -4.63 2.85
N GLU A 133 3.57 -5.22 2.18
CA GLU A 133 4.65 -4.45 1.59
C GLU A 133 4.27 -3.98 0.19
N HIS A 134 4.64 -2.75 -0.12
CA HIS A 134 4.40 -2.09 -1.40
C HIS A 134 5.73 -1.62 -1.97
N LEU A 135 5.99 -1.95 -3.22
CA LEU A 135 7.06 -1.33 -4.01
C LEU A 135 6.55 -0.02 -4.58
N ILE A 136 7.32 1.04 -4.39
CA ILE A 136 7.06 2.32 -5.03
C ILE A 136 8.01 2.46 -6.22
N LEU A 137 7.41 2.45 -7.40
CA LEU A 137 8.08 2.58 -8.68
C LEU A 137 7.95 4.02 -9.19
N LYS A 138 8.94 4.48 -9.94
CA LYS A 138 8.91 5.76 -10.64
C LYS A 138 9.21 5.55 -12.11
N ASP A 139 8.37 6.08 -12.99
CA ASP A 139 8.61 6.04 -14.43
C ASP A 139 9.58 7.14 -14.89
N GLN A 140 9.96 7.08 -16.17
CA GLN A 140 10.79 8.10 -16.82
C GLN A 140 10.19 9.52 -16.85
N HIS A 141 8.88 9.68 -16.60
CA HIS A 141 8.17 10.95 -16.58
C HIS A 141 8.03 11.52 -15.15
N GLY A 142 8.47 10.76 -14.15
CA GLY A 142 8.42 11.13 -12.74
C GLY A 142 7.13 10.75 -12.03
N ASN A 143 6.23 10.00 -12.67
CA ASN A 143 5.02 9.50 -12.04
C ASN A 143 5.37 8.36 -11.08
N LEU A 144 4.75 8.36 -9.90
CA LEU A 144 4.87 7.30 -8.92
C LEU A 144 3.78 6.26 -9.10
N TYR A 145 4.14 5.01 -8.91
CA TYR A 145 3.26 3.86 -8.98
C TYR A 145 3.48 2.98 -7.75
N GLU A 146 2.41 2.52 -7.13
CA GLU A 146 2.51 1.48 -6.12
C GLU A 146 2.21 0.09 -6.71
N VAL A 147 2.94 -0.89 -6.20
CA VAL A 147 2.72 -2.31 -6.47
C VAL A 147 2.77 -3.05 -5.14
N ALA A 148 1.66 -3.70 -4.76
CA ALA A 148 1.69 -4.57 -3.59
C ALA A 148 2.61 -5.78 -3.89
N THR A 149 3.61 -6.05 -3.05
CA THR A 149 4.57 -7.16 -3.28
C THR A 149 3.84 -8.50 -3.32
N VAL A 150 2.82 -8.65 -2.49
CA VAL A 150 1.93 -9.82 -2.49
C VAL A 150 1.21 -10.02 -3.82
N SER A 151 1.14 -9.04 -4.72
CA SER A 151 0.54 -9.20 -6.05
C SER A 151 1.54 -9.63 -7.12
N LEU A 152 2.84 -9.62 -6.84
CA LEU A 152 3.91 -9.89 -7.79
C LEU A 152 4.07 -11.41 -8.01
N GLY A 153 3.20 -12.02 -8.80
CA GLY A 153 3.30 -13.46 -9.07
C GLY A 153 2.84 -14.32 -7.89
N LEU A 154 1.62 -14.08 -7.41
CA LEU A 154 0.94 -14.90 -6.38
C LEU A 154 0.99 -16.40 -6.68
N ASN A 155 0.90 -16.74 -7.96
CA ASN A 155 1.05 -18.11 -8.45
C ASN A 155 2.20 -18.14 -9.46
N ALA A 156 2.86 -19.30 -9.57
CA ALA A 156 3.86 -19.53 -10.60
C ALA A 156 3.23 -19.25 -11.98
N GLY A 157 3.82 -18.30 -12.71
CA GLY A 157 3.30 -17.84 -13.98
C GLY A 157 2.35 -16.64 -13.90
N ASP A 158 2.23 -15.95 -12.76
CA ASP A 158 1.51 -14.67 -12.63
C ASP A 158 2.48 -13.47 -12.54
N GLU A 159 3.79 -13.70 -12.72
CA GLU A 159 4.80 -12.66 -12.68
C GLU A 159 4.63 -11.73 -13.90
N TYR A 160 4.47 -10.44 -13.64
CA TYR A 160 4.28 -9.43 -14.70
C TYR A 160 5.35 -8.33 -14.68
N LEU A 161 6.23 -8.32 -13.67
CA LEU A 161 7.37 -7.41 -13.56
C LEU A 161 8.68 -8.18 -13.37
N LYS A 162 9.76 -7.64 -13.94
CA LYS A 162 11.14 -8.06 -13.67
C LYS A 162 12.02 -6.85 -13.37
N ALA A 163 13.01 -7.02 -12.52
CA ALA A 163 14.13 -6.11 -12.35
C ALA A 163 15.31 -6.56 -13.22
N ILE A 164 15.99 -5.59 -13.80
CA ILE A 164 17.28 -5.74 -14.48
C ILE A 164 18.29 -4.99 -13.62
N THR A 165 19.13 -5.75 -12.92
CA THR A 165 20.14 -5.22 -12.00
C THR A 165 21.30 -4.54 -12.76
N SER A 166 22.15 -3.83 -12.04
CA SER A 166 23.28 -3.07 -12.63
C SER A 166 24.30 -3.95 -13.36
N ASP A 167 24.43 -5.21 -12.96
CA ASP A 167 25.27 -6.23 -13.60
C ASP A 167 24.55 -6.95 -14.76
N GLY A 168 23.32 -6.55 -15.08
CA GLY A 168 22.53 -7.08 -16.19
C GLY A 168 21.78 -8.38 -15.88
N GLN A 169 21.74 -8.82 -14.62
CA GLN A 169 20.93 -9.97 -14.22
C GLN A 169 19.45 -9.61 -14.27
N GLU A 170 18.65 -10.50 -14.87
CA GLU A 170 17.20 -10.39 -14.87
C GLU A 170 16.61 -11.20 -13.71
N ILE A 171 15.86 -10.53 -12.85
CA ILE A 171 15.23 -11.12 -11.66
C ILE A 171 13.72 -10.86 -11.74
N PHE A 172 12.92 -11.91 -11.73
CA PHE A 172 11.47 -11.75 -11.59
C PHE A 172 11.15 -11.15 -10.23
N LEU A 173 10.32 -10.12 -10.21
CA LEU A 173 9.88 -9.56 -8.95
C LEU A 173 8.78 -10.46 -8.39
N ASN A 174 8.99 -10.95 -7.17
CA ASN A 174 8.04 -11.77 -6.41
C ASN A 174 8.14 -11.43 -4.91
N PRO A 175 7.23 -11.90 -4.04
CA PRO A 175 7.28 -11.58 -2.61
C PRO A 175 8.59 -12.00 -1.94
N GLU A 176 9.20 -13.12 -2.36
CA GLU A 176 10.43 -13.66 -1.77
C GLU A 176 11.69 -12.88 -2.15
N ALA A 177 11.60 -12.01 -3.16
CA ALA A 177 12.72 -11.19 -3.60
C ALA A 177 13.05 -10.05 -2.62
N PHE A 178 12.15 -9.75 -1.67
CA PHE A 178 12.22 -8.58 -0.80
C PHE A 178 12.36 -8.95 0.68
#